data_AF-A0A7C4LND5-F1
#
_entry.id   AF-A0A7C4LND5-F1
#
_cell.length_a   1.000
_cell.length_b   1.000
_cell.length_c   1.000
_cell.angle_alpha   90.00
_cell.angle_beta   90.00
_cell.angle_gamma   90.00
#
_symmetry.space_group_name_H-M   'P 1'
#
loop_
_entity.id
_entity.type
_entity.pdbx_description
1 polymer ?
#
loop_
_entity_poly.entity_id
_entity_poly.type
_entity_poly.pdbx_seq_one_letter_code
_entity_poly.pdbx_strand_id
1 'polypeptide(L)'
;MPVQRHFKRMVVDVLDDVLLLHMGQMEIWDGADLALLREALAQFIEREGCRAIAVDMQYVKYIPSGFFGMLFDWHEKRRVQFWLTPPQPNVQRMLWFQQFFRATTDGWFELYPPGLNPQLPALMAPEVVLVDDH
;
A
#
# COMPACT_ATOMS: atom_id res chain seq x y z
N MET A 1 16.68 -7.69 -12.09
CA MET A 1 16.74 -8.53 -10.87
C MET A 1 16.20 -7.69 -9.74
N PRO A 2 15.15 -8.13 -9.01
CA PRO A 2 14.65 -7.35 -7.89
C PRO A 2 15.75 -7.25 -6.83
N VAL A 3 15.98 -6.05 -6.31
CA VAL A 3 16.91 -5.82 -5.22
C VAL A 3 16.19 -6.18 -3.93
N GLN A 4 16.53 -7.31 -3.35
CA GLN A 4 15.97 -7.79 -2.10
C GLN A 4 16.74 -7.18 -0.92
N ARG A 5 16.02 -6.53 -0.01
CA ARG A 5 16.53 -5.96 1.24
C ARG A 5 15.91 -6.70 2.42
N HIS A 6 16.62 -6.70 3.54
CA HIS A 6 16.09 -7.22 4.80
C HIS A 6 15.93 -6.10 5.80
N PHE A 7 14.74 -5.98 6.39
CA PHE A 7 14.47 -5.09 7.51
C PHE A 7 13.96 -5.91 8.70
N LYS A 8 14.86 -6.24 9.62
CA LYS A 8 14.62 -7.20 10.71
C LYS A 8 14.12 -8.55 10.14
N ARG A 9 12.91 -8.97 10.49
CA ARG A 9 12.26 -10.19 9.94
C ARG A 9 11.47 -9.95 8.66
N MET A 10 11.36 -8.70 8.19
CA MET A 10 10.71 -8.39 6.93
C MET A 10 11.69 -8.48 5.77
N VAL A 11 11.22 -9.05 4.68
CA VAL A 11 11.88 -9.00 3.38
C VAL A 11 11.24 -7.87 2.59
N VAL A 12 12.05 -7.09 1.90
CA VAL A 12 11.60 -5.94 1.12
C VAL A 12 12.12 -6.09 -0.30
N ASP A 13 11.20 -6.25 -1.23
CA ASP A 13 11.50 -6.30 -2.65
C ASP A 13 11.18 -4.96 -3.30
N VAL A 14 11.95 -4.60 -4.32
CA VAL A 14 11.65 -3.43 -5.16
C VAL A 14 11.13 -3.93 -6.50
N LEU A 15 9.86 -3.65 -6.77
CA LEU A 15 9.20 -3.92 -8.04
C LEU A 15 9.00 -2.59 -8.77
N ASP A 16 9.85 -2.34 -9.77
CA ASP A 16 9.96 -1.04 -10.45
C ASP A 16 10.19 0.09 -9.42
N ASP A 17 9.17 0.91 -9.14
CA ASP A 17 9.22 2.01 -8.16
C ASP A 17 8.40 1.73 -6.88
N VAL A 18 7.90 0.50 -6.71
CA VAL A 18 7.07 0.08 -5.58
C VAL A 18 7.89 -0.77 -4.61
N LEU A 19 7.89 -0.40 -3.32
CA LEU A 19 8.45 -1.24 -2.27
C LEU A 19 7.43 -2.27 -1.81
N LEU A 20 7.68 -3.54 -2.10
CA LEU A 20 6.87 -4.66 -1.62
C LEU A 20 7.42 -5.19 -0.29
N LEU A 21 6.62 -5.07 0.76
CA LEU A 21 6.96 -5.48 2.13
C LEU A 21 6.39 -6.87 2.43
N HIS A 22 7.28 -7.84 2.62
CA HIS A 22 6.93 -9.20 3.01
C HIS A 22 7.19 -9.43 4.50
N MET A 23 6.14 -9.79 5.25
CA MET A 23 6.25 -10.21 6.65
C MET A 23 6.39 -11.74 6.82
N GLY A 24 6.55 -12.46 5.70
CA GLY A 24 6.62 -13.92 5.67
C GLY A 24 5.26 -14.60 5.72
N GLN A 25 5.24 -15.90 6.02
CA GLN A 25 4.03 -16.74 6.01
C GLN A 25 3.19 -16.60 7.30
N MET A 26 3.12 -15.39 7.86
CA MET A 26 2.48 -15.13 9.14
C MET A 26 0.98 -14.92 8.98
N GLU A 27 0.18 -15.75 9.65
CA GLU A 27 -1.27 -15.75 9.49
C GLU A 27 -2.01 -14.75 10.40
N ILE A 28 -1.46 -14.49 11.58
CA ILE A 28 -2.06 -13.62 12.59
C ILE A 28 -1.05 -12.54 12.90
N TRP A 29 -1.45 -11.29 12.66
CA TRP A 29 -0.64 -10.13 13.01
C TRP A 29 -1.13 -9.57 14.34
N ASP A 30 -0.19 -9.19 15.20
CA ASP A 30 -0.46 -8.59 16.50
C ASP A 30 0.11 -7.17 16.61
N GLY A 31 -0.02 -6.57 17.80
CA GLY A 31 0.50 -5.23 18.08
C GLY A 31 2.00 -5.05 17.82
N ALA A 32 2.81 -6.09 18.04
CA ALA A 32 4.24 -6.04 17.80
C ALA A 32 4.56 -6.08 16.30
N ASP A 33 3.78 -6.84 15.53
CA ASP A 33 3.89 -6.88 14.07
C ASP A 33 3.54 -5.53 13.44
N LEU A 34 2.46 -4.88 13.91
CA LEU A 34 2.13 -3.51 13.48
C LEU A 34 3.21 -2.50 13.87
N ALA A 35 3.78 -2.62 15.08
CA ALA A 35 4.86 -1.73 15.52
C ALA A 35 6.10 -1.87 14.62
N LEU A 36 6.43 -3.10 14.23
CA LEU A 36 7.51 -3.39 13.30
C LEU A 36 7.23 -2.79 11.92
N LEU A 37 6.02 -2.99 11.38
CA LEU A 37 5.63 -2.44 10.08
C LEU A 37 5.68 -0.92 10.11
N ARG A 38 5.17 -0.28 11.18
CA ARG A 38 5.23 1.17 11.36
C ARG A 38 6.65 1.72 11.32
N GLU A 39 7.57 1.05 12.00
CA GLU A 39 8.99 1.44 12.02
C GLU A 39 9.62 1.35 10.63
N ALA A 40 9.33 0.28 9.88
CA ALA A 40 9.79 0.14 8.50
C ALA A 40 9.20 1.20 7.58
N LEU A 41 7.90 1.47 7.68
CA LEU A 41 7.24 2.53 6.92
C LEU A 41 7.85 3.89 7.23
N ALA A 42 8.11 4.22 8.50
CA ALA A 42 8.76 5.46 8.86
C ALA A 42 10.16 5.57 8.23
N GLN A 43 10.94 4.49 8.25
CA GLN A 43 12.24 4.48 7.57
C GLN A 43 12.09 4.71 6.06
N PHE A 44 11.28 3.92 5.36
CA PHE A 44 11.17 4.00 3.91
C PHE A 44 10.55 5.31 3.44
N ILE A 45 9.52 5.79 4.11
CA ILE A 45 8.80 7.01 3.72
C ILE A 45 9.61 8.26 4.07
N GLU A 46 10.12 8.35 5.30
CA GLU A 46 10.73 9.59 5.79
C GLU A 46 12.21 9.69 5.47
N ARG A 47 12.96 8.59 5.54
CA ARG A 47 14.41 8.61 5.29
C ARG A 47 14.76 8.35 3.84
N GLU A 48 14.05 7.41 3.21
CA GLU A 48 14.36 6.98 1.84
C GLU A 48 13.45 7.66 0.79
N GLY A 49 12.43 8.40 1.24
CA GLY A 49 11.57 9.20 0.36
C GLY A 49 10.56 8.38 -0.45
N CYS A 50 10.35 7.11 -0.11
CA CYS A 50 9.45 6.23 -0.85
C CYS A 50 7.99 6.71 -0.74
N ARG A 51 7.26 6.65 -1.86
CA ARG A 51 5.85 7.09 -1.95
C ARG A 51 4.91 6.03 -2.50
N ALA A 52 5.44 4.91 -2.98
CA ALA A 52 4.66 3.78 -3.47
C ALA A 52 5.08 2.52 -2.72
N ILE A 53 4.16 1.94 -1.96
CA ILE A 53 4.45 0.81 -1.07
C ILE A 53 3.36 -0.25 -1.22
N ALA A 54 3.76 -1.50 -1.43
CA ALA A 54 2.89 -2.64 -1.37
C ALA A 54 3.16 -3.45 -0.10
N VAL A 55 2.13 -4.03 0.50
CA VAL A 55 2.27 -4.93 1.66
C VAL A 55 1.75 -6.30 1.27
N ASP A 56 2.58 -7.33 1.47
CA ASP A 56 2.20 -8.70 1.22
C ASP A 56 1.32 -9.23 2.35
N MET A 57 0.08 -9.55 1.99
CA MET A 57 -0.96 -10.02 2.89
C MET A 57 -1.40 -11.46 2.57
N GLN A 58 -0.74 -12.17 1.65
CA GLN A 58 -1.21 -13.45 1.09
C GLN A 58 -1.60 -14.49 2.17
N TYR A 59 -0.84 -14.55 3.26
CA TYR A 59 -1.06 -15.52 4.34
C TYR A 59 -1.95 -15.00 5.47
N VAL A 60 -2.26 -13.71 5.49
CA VAL A 60 -2.89 -13.03 6.62
C VAL A 60 -4.37 -13.42 6.72
N LYS A 61 -4.72 -14.02 7.85
CA LYS A 61 -6.09 -14.36 8.27
C LYS A 61 -6.60 -13.42 9.34
N TYR A 62 -5.75 -12.84 10.18
CA TYR A 62 -6.18 -11.91 11.22
C TYR A 62 -5.24 -10.72 11.29
N ILE A 63 -5.80 -9.52 11.27
CA ILE A 63 -5.06 -8.27 11.42
C ILE A 63 -5.85 -7.28 12.26
N PRO A 64 -5.23 -6.56 13.20
CA PRO A 64 -5.91 -5.56 14.00
C PRO A 64 -6.32 -4.37 13.14
N SER A 65 -7.48 -3.78 13.43
CA SER A 65 -8.02 -2.65 12.67
C SER A 65 -7.09 -1.43 12.63
N GLY A 66 -6.22 -1.28 13.64
CA GLY A 66 -5.18 -0.26 13.68
C GLY A 66 -4.23 -0.27 12.48
N PHE A 67 -4.11 -1.38 11.76
CA PHE A 67 -3.35 -1.46 10.51
C PHE A 67 -3.90 -0.51 9.45
N PHE A 68 -5.22 -0.53 9.25
CA PHE A 68 -5.89 0.29 8.24
C PHE A 68 -5.76 1.78 8.56
N GLY A 69 -5.94 2.14 9.84
CA GLY A 69 -5.73 3.52 10.31
C GLY A 69 -4.30 4.00 10.10
N MET A 70 -3.30 3.14 10.35
CA MET A 70 -1.90 3.47 10.12
C MET A 70 -1.59 3.75 8.64
N LEU A 71 -2.12 2.95 7.70
CA LEU A 71 -1.89 3.18 6.27
C LEU A 71 -2.59 4.47 5.80
N PHE A 72 -3.81 4.69 6.29
CA PHE A 72 -4.55 5.92 6.02
C PHE A 72 -3.80 7.16 6.50
N ASP A 73 -3.27 7.13 7.71
CA ASP A 73 -2.46 8.23 8.27
C ASP A 73 -1.26 8.59 7.39
N TRP A 74 -0.54 7.58 6.88
CA TRP A 74 0.59 7.80 5.99
C TRP A 74 0.16 8.38 4.64
N HIS A 75 -0.93 7.89 4.08
CA HIS A 75 -1.51 8.43 2.86
C HIS A 75 -1.95 9.90 3.04
N GLU A 76 -2.61 10.22 4.14
CA GLU A 76 -3.09 11.57 4.41
C GLU A 76 -1.93 12.55 4.66
N LYS A 77 -0.99 12.19 5.53
CA LYS A 77 0.09 13.09 5.99
C LYS A 77 1.21 13.23 4.96
N ARG A 78 1.51 12.18 4.20
CA ARG A 78 2.69 12.10 3.32
C ARG A 78 2.38 11.78 1.86
N ARG A 79 1.10 11.64 1.49
CA ARG A 79 0.66 11.30 0.12
C ARG A 79 1.28 10.00 -0.41
N VAL A 80 1.48 9.03 0.49
CA VAL A 80 2.01 7.70 0.16
C VAL A 80 0.88 6.82 -0.37
N GLN A 81 1.10 6.21 -1.52
CA GLN A 81 0.20 5.23 -2.12
C GLN A 81 0.48 3.84 -1.58
N PHE A 82 -0.59 3.11 -1.27
CA PHE A 82 -0.50 1.76 -0.72
C PHE A 82 -1.26 0.75 -1.58
N TRP A 83 -0.64 -0.42 -1.77
CA TRP A 83 -1.28 -1.60 -2.32
C TRP A 83 -1.13 -2.80 -1.37
N LEU A 84 -2.04 -3.76 -1.48
CA LEU A 84 -1.98 -5.02 -0.77
C LEU A 84 -2.07 -6.17 -1.79
N THR A 85 -1.26 -7.20 -1.60
CA THR A 85 -1.52 -8.50 -2.24
C THR A 85 -2.82 -9.07 -1.65
N PRO A 86 -3.55 -9.96 -2.34
CA PRO A 86 -4.85 -10.43 -1.89
C PRO A 86 -4.74 -11.18 -0.55
N PRO A 87 -5.37 -10.70 0.54
CA PRO A 87 -5.37 -11.42 1.81
C PRO A 87 -6.36 -12.57 1.78
N GLN A 88 -6.41 -13.37 2.85
CA GLN A 88 -7.39 -14.45 2.97
C GLN A 88 -8.84 -13.91 2.94
N PRO A 89 -9.82 -14.68 2.43
CA PRO A 89 -11.18 -14.18 2.18
C PRO A 89 -11.89 -13.60 3.40
N ASN A 90 -11.54 -14.03 4.61
CA ASN A 90 -12.12 -13.50 5.83
C ASN A 90 -11.65 -12.06 6.14
N VAL A 91 -10.40 -11.70 5.80
CA VAL A 91 -9.89 -10.33 5.90
C VAL A 91 -10.56 -9.44 4.86
N GLN A 92 -10.73 -9.94 3.62
CA GLN A 92 -11.42 -9.19 2.56
C GLN A 92 -12.89 -8.85 2.91
N ARG A 93 -13.53 -9.65 3.78
CA ARG A 93 -14.90 -9.42 4.27
C ARG A 93 -14.97 -8.46 5.47
N MET A 94 -13.83 -8.02 6.01
CA MET A 94 -13.83 -7.07 7.11
C MET A 94 -14.35 -5.71 6.63
N LEU A 95 -15.22 -5.09 7.43
CA LEU A 95 -15.79 -3.77 7.12
C LEU A 95 -14.70 -2.73 6.81
N TRP A 96 -13.65 -2.70 7.63
CA TRP A 96 -12.50 -1.82 7.43
C TRP A 96 -11.80 -2.07 6.08
N PHE A 97 -11.63 -3.33 5.69
CA PHE A 97 -11.01 -3.64 4.41
C PHE A 97 -11.85 -3.12 3.24
N GLN A 98 -13.16 -3.40 3.26
CA GLN A 98 -14.09 -2.96 2.22
C GLN A 98 -14.27 -1.45 2.15
N GLN A 99 -14.10 -0.75 3.27
CA GLN A 99 -14.17 0.71 3.32
C GLN A 99 -12.92 1.38 2.76
N PHE A 100 -11.74 0.84 3.07
CA PHE A 100 -10.47 1.50 2.78
C PHE A 100 -9.78 1.01 1.50
N PHE A 101 -10.18 -0.14 0.95
CA PHE A 101 -9.52 -0.75 -0.20
C PHE A 101 -10.46 -1.01 -1.36
N ARG A 102 -9.95 -0.77 -2.58
CA ARG A 102 -10.59 -1.19 -3.83
C ARG A 102 -9.74 -2.24 -4.53
N ALA A 103 -10.39 -3.23 -5.16
CA ALA A 103 -9.69 -4.17 -6.02
C ALA A 103 -9.19 -3.47 -7.30
N THR A 104 -7.97 -3.79 -7.72
CA THR A 104 -7.41 -3.39 -9.02
C THR A 104 -7.68 -4.47 -10.07
N THR A 105 -7.42 -4.16 -11.35
CA THR A 105 -7.53 -5.12 -12.46
C THR A 105 -6.63 -6.34 -12.31
N ASP A 106 -5.51 -6.18 -11.59
CA ASP A 106 -4.47 -7.20 -11.44
C ASP A 106 -4.67 -8.06 -10.17
N GLY A 107 -5.82 -7.93 -9.50
CA GLY A 107 -6.17 -8.69 -8.31
C GLY A 107 -5.51 -8.20 -7.01
N TRP A 108 -4.86 -7.04 -7.05
CA TRP A 108 -4.33 -6.35 -5.88
C TRP A 108 -5.39 -5.44 -5.28
N PHE A 109 -5.12 -4.91 -4.09
CA PHE A 109 -6.01 -3.98 -3.42
C PHE A 109 -5.31 -2.66 -3.15
N GLU A 110 -5.82 -1.58 -3.74
CA GLU A 110 -5.29 -0.23 -3.55
C GLU A 110 -6.01 0.46 -2.40
N LEU A 111 -5.25 1.18 -1.56
CA LEU A 111 -5.81 2.04 -0.52
C LEU A 111 -6.57 3.19 -1.19
N TYR A 112 -7.89 3.17 -1.07
CA TYR A 112 -8.79 4.17 -1.62
C TYR A 112 -9.85 4.54 -0.56
N PRO A 113 -9.51 5.45 0.37
CA PRO A 113 -10.42 5.79 1.46
C PRO A 113 -11.62 6.61 0.98
N PRO A 114 -12.82 6.44 1.55
CA PRO A 114 -14.00 7.17 1.16
C PRO A 114 -13.84 8.67 1.50
N GLY A 115 -14.19 9.55 0.56
CA GLY A 115 -14.14 11.00 0.78
C GLY A 115 -12.85 11.70 0.35
N LEU A 116 -11.82 10.96 -0.07
CA LEU A 116 -10.68 11.52 -0.79
C LEU A 116 -11.01 11.59 -2.29
N ASN A 117 -11.47 12.75 -2.73
CA ASN A 117 -11.66 13.05 -4.16
C ASN A 117 -10.29 12.94 -4.87
N PRO A 118 -10.09 12.06 -5.85
CA PRO A 118 -8.79 11.83 -6.50
C PRO A 118 -8.47 12.93 -7.53
N GLN A 119 -8.57 14.20 -7.15
CA GLN A 119 -7.92 15.28 -7.89
C GLN A 119 -6.45 15.34 -7.47
N LEU A 120 -5.72 14.27 -7.78
CA LEU A 120 -4.27 14.36 -7.97
C LEU A 120 -4.04 15.10 -9.30
N PRO A 121 -3.04 16.00 -9.38
CA PRO A 121 -2.77 16.79 -10.58
C PRO A 121 -2.50 15.86 -11.75
N ALA A 122 -3.18 16.12 -12.88
CA ALA A 122 -2.99 15.46 -14.16
C ALA A 122 -1.59 15.76 -14.73
N LEU A 123 -0.53 15.24 -14.12
CA LEU A 123 0.84 15.42 -14.59
C LEU A 123 1.28 14.36 -15.60
N MET A 124 0.39 13.50 -16.10
CA MET A 124 0.69 12.56 -17.20
C MET A 124 -0.50 12.25 -18.13
N ALA A 125 -1.36 13.23 -18.42
CA ALA A 125 -2.19 13.14 -19.63
C ALA A 125 -1.41 13.81 -20.77
N PRO A 126 -1.14 13.14 -21.92
CA PRO A 126 -0.64 13.85 -23.07
C PRO A 126 -1.69 14.87 -23.48
N GLU A 127 -1.28 16.13 -23.55
CA GLU A 127 -2.08 17.24 -24.04
C GLU A 127 -2.41 16.95 -25.51
N VAL A 128 -3.62 16.46 -25.77
CA VAL A 128 -4.14 16.39 -27.14
C VAL A 128 -4.48 17.82 -27.53
N VAL A 129 -3.48 18.52 -28.06
CA VAL A 129 -3.67 19.79 -28.76
C VAL A 129 -4.41 19.45 -30.06
N LEU A 130 -5.72 19.64 -30.07
CA LEU A 130 -6.46 19.77 -31.32
C LEU A 130 -6.10 21.14 -31.90
N VAL A 131 -5.13 21.15 -32.80
CA VAL A 131 -4.90 22.26 -33.72
C VAL A 131 -5.96 22.12 -34.80
N ASP A 132 -7.03 22.92 -34.71
CA ASP A 132 -7.90 23.15 -35.86
C ASP A 132 -7.12 24.01 -36.87
N ASP A 133 -6.65 23.35 -37.92
CA ASP A 133 -6.08 23.96 -39.12
C ASP A 133 -7.18 24.05 -40.18
N HIS A 134 -7.46 25.29 -40.59
CA HIS A 134 -8.21 25.78 -41.75
C HIS A 134 -9.75 25.88 -41.74
#